data_AF-A0A061HFD0-F1
#
_entry.id   AF-A0A061HFD0-F1
#
_cell.length_a   1.000
_cell.length_b   1.000
_cell.length_c   1.000
_cell.angle_alpha   90.00
_cell.angle_beta   90.00
_cell.angle_gamma   90.00
#
_symmetry.space_group_name_H-M   'P 1'
#
loop_
_entity.id
_entity.type
_entity.pdbx_description
1 polymer ?
#
loop_
_entity_poly.entity_id
_entity_poly.type
_entity_poly.pdbx_seq_one_letter_code
_entity_poly.pdbx_strand_id
1 'polypeptide(L)'
;MSSSQAVNPILALVSQADTLATAFTQTHVQSLPFARALADPTASEETQERNLSALRAVLERLEQVVAQMMEMLYRVDLFLSEPTRPGISGYDPKEACRHVSELFHMYQAELLSKRELLAEFTCEDITADEFVHRWQTMEEVQQGKKQEVDDLADMFASFS
;
A
#
# COMPACT_ATOMS: atom_id res chain seq x y z
N MET A 1 32.23 15.56 -22.87
CA MET A 1 31.46 16.20 -21.79
C MET A 1 30.11 15.49 -21.77
N SER A 2 29.96 14.50 -20.89
CA SER A 2 28.74 13.69 -20.82
C SER A 2 27.69 14.49 -20.06
N SER A 3 26.64 14.92 -20.76
CA SER A 3 25.46 15.50 -20.16
C SER A 3 24.83 14.45 -19.26
N SER A 4 25.04 14.56 -17.94
CA SER A 4 24.27 13.82 -16.94
C SER A 4 22.80 14.16 -17.18
N GLN A 5 22.04 13.23 -17.76
CA GLN A 5 20.59 13.33 -17.80
C GLN A 5 20.12 13.49 -16.36
N ALA A 6 19.73 14.71 -15.99
CA ALA A 6 19.11 14.97 -14.71
C ALA A 6 17.80 14.17 -14.70
N VAL A 7 17.81 13.03 -13.99
CA VAL A 7 16.60 12.24 -13.77
C VAL A 7 15.61 13.16 -13.09
N ASN A 8 14.42 13.33 -13.68
CA ASN A 8 13.38 14.15 -13.09
C ASN A 8 13.05 13.55 -11.70
N PRO A 9 13.30 14.26 -10.60
CA PRO A 9 13.16 13.73 -9.25
C PRO A 9 11.72 13.28 -8.96
N ILE A 10 10.73 13.89 -9.60
CA ILE A 10 9.32 13.52 -9.49
C ILE A 10 9.06 12.18 -10.17
N LEU A 11 9.62 11.95 -11.37
CA LEU A 11 9.48 10.66 -12.06
C LEU A 11 10.14 9.51 -11.29
N ALA A 12 11.29 9.76 -10.65
CA ALA A 12 11.94 8.77 -9.81
C ALA A 12 11.09 8.42 -8.57
N LEU A 13 10.48 9.43 -7.95
CA LEU A 13 9.61 9.30 -6.79
C LEU A 13 8.33 8.52 -7.14
N VAL A 14 7.66 8.85 -8.24
CA VAL A 14 6.47 8.11 -8.72
C VAL A 14 6.83 6.66 -9.05
N SER A 15 7.94 6.43 -9.76
CA SER A 15 8.38 5.07 -10.09
C SER A 15 8.71 4.24 -8.85
N GLN A 16 9.25 4.86 -7.80
CA GLN A 16 9.51 4.20 -6.53
C GLN A 16 8.20 3.91 -5.78
N ALA A 17 7.23 4.83 -5.80
CA ALA A 17 5.90 4.63 -5.25
C ALA A 17 5.20 3.42 -5.89
N ASP A 18 5.22 3.33 -7.22
CA ASP A 18 4.65 2.21 -7.98
C ASP A 18 5.32 0.87 -7.63
N THR A 19 6.64 0.89 -7.45
CA THR A 19 7.40 -0.31 -7.06
C THR A 19 6.97 -0.81 -5.69
N LEU A 20 6.81 0.09 -4.72
CA LEU A 20 6.36 -0.25 -3.37
C LEU A 20 4.90 -0.71 -3.35
N ALA A 21 4.01 -0.03 -4.08
CA ALA A 21 2.61 -0.41 -4.24
C ALA A 21 2.47 -1.82 -4.85
N THR A 22 3.29 -2.12 -5.86
CA THR A 22 3.38 -3.44 -6.47
C THR A 22 3.89 -4.48 -5.47
N ALA A 23 4.94 -4.17 -4.72
CA ALA A 23 5.50 -5.08 -3.72
C ALA A 23 4.48 -5.41 -2.61
N PHE A 24 3.71 -4.42 -2.14
CA PHE A 24 2.64 -4.63 -1.17
C PHE A 24 1.59 -5.60 -1.73
N THR A 25 1.10 -5.31 -2.94
CA THR A 25 0.07 -6.11 -3.61
C THR A 25 0.53 -7.55 -3.83
N GLN A 26 1.76 -7.74 -4.31
CA GLN A 26 2.33 -9.08 -4.53
C GLN A 26 2.50 -9.85 -3.22
N THR A 27 2.96 -9.18 -2.16
CA THR A 27 3.12 -9.80 -0.83
C THR A 27 1.77 -10.24 -0.27
N HIS A 28 0.72 -9.42 -0.44
CA HIS A 28 -0.64 -9.78 -0.07
C HIS A 28 -1.16 -10.98 -0.90
N VAL A 29 -0.97 -10.98 -2.22
CA VAL A 29 -1.36 -12.11 -3.09
C VAL A 29 -0.68 -13.42 -2.68
N GLN A 30 0.60 -13.36 -2.29
CA GLN A 30 1.36 -14.52 -1.80
C GLN A 30 0.80 -15.08 -0.48
N SER A 31 0.04 -14.28 0.27
CA SER A 31 -0.54 -14.69 1.55
C SER A 31 -1.85 -15.47 1.41
N LEU A 32 -2.54 -15.32 0.27
CA LEU A 32 -3.87 -15.89 0.05
C LEU A 32 -3.95 -17.42 0.23
N PRO A 33 -2.94 -18.22 -0.19
CA PRO A 33 -2.95 -19.66 0.06
C PRO A 33 -2.95 -20.00 1.55
N PHE A 34 -2.19 -19.26 2.38
CA PHE A 34 -2.15 -19.51 3.83
C PHE A 34 -3.48 -19.17 4.48
N ALA A 35 -4.08 -18.03 4.12
CA ALA A 35 -5.39 -17.65 4.62
C ALA A 35 -6.45 -18.71 4.27
N ARG A 36 -6.50 -19.15 3.00
CA ARG A 36 -7.44 -20.20 2.57
C ARG A 36 -7.22 -21.53 3.28
N ALA A 37 -5.97 -21.88 3.57
CA ALA A 37 -5.65 -23.12 4.27
C ALA A 37 -6.10 -23.11 5.75
N LEU A 38 -6.32 -21.94 6.36
CA LEU A 38 -6.88 -21.84 7.71
C LEU A 38 -8.38 -22.22 7.75
N ALA A 39 -9.10 -22.08 6.63
CA ALA A 39 -10.49 -22.50 6.53
C ALA A 39 -10.69 -24.01 6.27
N ASP A 40 -9.61 -24.79 6.18
CA ASP A 40 -9.72 -26.25 6.06
C ASP A 40 -10.00 -26.89 7.44
N PRO A 41 -11.21 -27.44 7.67
CA PRO A 41 -11.56 -28.05 8.95
C PRO A 41 -10.85 -29.40 9.19
N THR A 42 -10.18 -29.94 8.17
CA THR A 42 -9.44 -31.21 8.26
C THR A 42 -7.95 -31.02 8.56
N ALA A 43 -7.48 -29.77 8.56
CA ALA A 43 -6.09 -29.45 8.83
C ALA A 43 -5.72 -29.75 10.30
N SER A 44 -4.52 -30.31 10.51
CA SER A 44 -3.98 -30.49 11.85
C SER A 44 -3.67 -29.15 12.51
N GLU A 45 -3.66 -29.11 13.86
CA GLU A 45 -3.24 -27.94 14.64
C GLU A 45 -1.85 -27.44 14.23
N GLU A 46 -0.90 -28.35 13.95
CA GLU A 46 0.44 -27.99 13.46
C GLU A 46 0.38 -27.26 12.10
N THR A 47 -0.52 -27.68 11.22
CA THR A 47 -0.69 -27.04 9.91
C THR A 47 -1.35 -25.67 10.06
N GLN A 48 -2.34 -25.56 10.94
CA GLN A 48 -3.01 -24.31 11.30
C GLN A 48 -1.99 -23.29 11.85
N GLU A 49 -1.18 -23.67 12.85
CA GLU A 49 -0.17 -22.79 13.44
C GLU A 49 0.90 -22.36 12.43
N ARG A 50 1.34 -23.27 11.54
CA ARG A 50 2.28 -22.93 10.47
C ARG A 50 1.70 -21.89 9.50
N ASN A 51 0.42 -22.01 9.14
CA ASN A 51 -0.24 -21.04 8.27
C ASN A 51 -0.42 -19.69 8.97
N LEU A 52 -0.78 -19.67 10.26
CA LEU A 52 -0.83 -18.46 11.08
C LEU A 52 0.55 -17.79 11.17
N SER A 53 1.60 -18.56 11.43
CA SER A 53 2.99 -18.05 11.44
C SER A 53 3.39 -17.48 10.09
N ALA A 54 2.97 -18.09 8.97
CA ALA A 54 3.22 -17.57 7.64
C ALA A 54 2.51 -16.23 7.40
N LEU A 55 1.26 -16.09 7.86
CA LEU A 55 0.52 -14.82 7.76
C LEU A 55 1.14 -13.72 8.63
N ARG A 56 1.61 -14.03 9.84
CA ARG A 56 2.35 -13.07 10.67
C ARG A 56 3.62 -12.58 9.95
N ALA A 57 4.37 -13.50 9.34
CA ALA A 57 5.56 -13.15 8.54
C ALA A 57 5.22 -12.33 7.28
N VAL A 58 4.04 -12.53 6.67
CA VAL A 58 3.54 -11.68 5.59
C VAL A 58 3.27 -10.27 6.13
N LEU A 59 2.58 -10.12 7.26
CA LEU A 59 2.29 -8.82 7.85
C LEU A 59 3.56 -8.04 8.19
N GLU A 60 4.61 -8.70 8.67
CA GLU A 60 5.93 -8.09 8.88
C GLU A 60 6.54 -7.57 7.57
N ARG A 61 6.39 -8.29 6.46
CA ARG A 61 6.87 -7.82 5.14
C ARG A 61 6.05 -6.64 4.63
N LEU A 62 4.72 -6.67 4.80
CA LEU A 62 3.87 -5.54 4.44
C LEU A 62 4.23 -4.30 5.26
N GLU A 63 4.52 -4.45 6.55
CA GLU A 63 5.03 -3.39 7.40
C GLU A 63 6.36 -2.81 6.89
N GLN A 64 7.30 -3.64 6.45
CA GLN A 64 8.55 -3.18 5.85
C GLN A 64 8.32 -2.38 4.57
N VAL A 65 7.33 -2.75 3.76
CA VAL A 65 6.96 -1.99 2.55
C VAL A 65 6.34 -0.65 2.93
N VAL A 66 5.40 -0.64 3.88
CA VAL A 66 4.78 0.61 4.39
C VAL A 66 5.82 1.52 5.04
N ALA A 67 6.78 0.99 5.80
CA ALA A 67 7.85 1.77 6.38
C ALA A 67 8.71 2.48 5.31
N GLN A 68 9.00 1.80 4.19
CA GLN A 68 9.70 2.40 3.05
C GLN A 68 8.86 3.48 2.34
N MET A 69 7.54 3.26 2.24
CA MET A 69 6.61 4.28 1.74
C MET A 69 6.65 5.54 2.61
N MET A 70 6.57 5.39 3.94
CA MET A 70 6.62 6.51 4.89
C MET A 70 7.98 7.23 4.89
N GLU A 71 9.09 6.49 4.78
CA GLU A 71 10.41 7.10 4.62
C GLU A 71 10.48 7.95 3.35
N MET A 72 9.82 7.51 2.28
CA MET A 72 9.77 8.30 1.06
C MET A 72 9.02 9.62 1.27
N LEU A 73 7.87 9.63 1.96
CA LEU A 73 7.16 10.89 2.29
C LEU A 73 8.04 11.88 3.03
N TYR A 74 8.83 11.40 3.99
CA TYR A 74 9.76 12.28 4.69
C TYR A 74 10.79 12.93 3.74
N ARG A 75 11.30 12.17 2.76
CA ARG A 75 12.21 12.72 1.73
C ARG A 75 11.50 13.70 0.80
N VAL A 76 10.22 13.46 0.52
CA VAL A 76 9.36 14.34 -0.28
C VAL A 76 9.16 15.68 0.43
N ASP A 77 8.79 15.65 1.70
CA ASP A 77 8.59 16.86 2.51
C ASP A 77 9.87 17.69 2.62
N LEU A 78 11.02 17.03 2.81
CA LEU A 78 12.31 17.69 2.80
C LEU A 78 12.59 18.35 1.45
N PHE A 79 12.32 17.68 0.34
CA PHE A 79 12.50 18.22 -1.01
C PHE A 79 11.59 19.43 -1.28
N LEU A 80 10.33 19.41 -0.83
CA LEU A 80 9.40 20.52 -0.97
C LEU A 80 9.72 21.71 -0.06
N SER A 81 10.45 21.49 1.03
CA SER A 81 10.89 22.54 1.94
C SER A 81 12.09 23.35 1.42
N GLU A 82 12.80 22.84 0.39
CA GLU A 82 13.89 23.56 -0.25
C GLU A 82 13.35 24.64 -1.23
N PRO A 83 13.89 25.86 -1.23
CA PRO A 83 13.44 26.91 -2.14
C PRO A 83 13.61 26.49 -3.60
N THR A 84 12.50 26.54 -4.33
CA THR A 84 12.28 25.96 -5.66
C THR A 84 13.42 26.31 -6.63
N ARG A 85 14.16 25.31 -7.12
CA ARG A 85 15.11 25.51 -8.22
C ARG A 85 14.32 25.84 -9.50
N PRO A 86 14.63 26.94 -10.21
CA PRO A 86 13.95 27.27 -11.46
C PRO A 86 14.29 26.22 -12.52
N GLY A 87 13.27 25.52 -13.05
CA GLY A 87 13.47 24.53 -14.12
C GLY A 87 12.46 23.39 -14.20
N ILE A 88 11.59 23.17 -13.21
CA ILE A 88 10.54 22.15 -13.27
C ILE A 88 9.33 22.74 -14.01
N SER A 89 9.40 22.76 -15.34
CA SER A 89 8.30 23.18 -16.21
C SER A 89 7.40 21.99 -16.52
N GLY A 90 6.19 21.96 -15.97
CA GLY A 90 5.08 21.12 -16.47
C GLY A 90 4.37 20.22 -15.46
N TYR A 91 4.89 20.05 -14.24
CA TYR A 91 4.26 19.30 -13.16
C TYR A 91 4.36 20.10 -11.87
N ASP A 92 3.23 20.32 -11.17
CA ASP A 92 3.25 20.89 -9.82
C ASP A 92 3.80 19.82 -8.86
N PRO A 93 5.01 20.00 -8.32
CA PRO A 93 5.60 19.04 -7.42
C PRO A 93 4.73 18.82 -6.19
N LYS A 94 4.03 19.86 -5.72
CA LYS A 94 3.18 19.75 -4.51
C LYS A 94 2.02 18.80 -4.71
N GLU A 95 1.37 18.85 -5.87
CA GLU A 95 0.26 17.95 -6.21
C GLU A 95 0.72 16.49 -6.36
N ALA A 96 1.86 16.26 -7.02
CA ALA A 96 2.43 14.91 -7.14
C ALA A 96 2.79 14.31 -5.77
N CYS A 97 3.32 15.14 -4.88
CA CYS A 97 3.67 14.76 -3.52
C CYS A 97 2.44 14.48 -2.65
N ARG A 98 1.38 15.29 -2.79
CA ARG A 98 0.09 15.08 -2.12
C ARG A 98 -0.53 13.74 -2.50
N HIS A 99 -0.58 13.45 -3.80
CA HIS A 99 -1.10 12.18 -4.31
C HIS A 99 -0.32 10.96 -3.78
N VAL A 100 1.02 11.04 -3.75
CA VAL A 100 1.86 9.97 -3.20
C VAL A 100 1.66 9.80 -1.68
N SER A 101 1.40 10.89 -0.96
CA SER A 101 1.04 10.86 0.47
C SER A 101 -0.28 10.16 0.72
N GLU A 102 -1.33 10.55 -0.02
CA GLU A 102 -2.66 9.93 0.07
C GLU A 102 -2.59 8.43 -0.24
N LEU A 103 -1.87 8.05 -1.31
CA LEU A 103 -1.61 6.66 -1.67
C LEU A 103 -1.00 5.84 -0.53
N PHE A 104 0.00 6.37 0.17
CA PHE A 104 0.68 5.63 1.23
C PHE A 104 -0.13 5.53 2.51
N HIS A 105 -0.96 6.53 2.80
CA HIS A 105 -1.92 6.42 3.89
C HIS A 105 -2.94 5.30 3.64
N MET A 106 -3.37 5.07 2.40
CA MET A 106 -4.23 3.91 2.08
C MET A 106 -3.53 2.58 2.41
N TYR A 107 -2.27 2.41 2.02
CA TYR A 107 -1.52 1.18 2.29
C TYR A 107 -1.24 0.98 3.79
N GLN A 108 -1.06 2.06 4.55
CA GLN A 108 -0.97 2.01 6.00
C GLN A 108 -2.28 1.58 6.65
N ALA A 109 -3.41 2.12 6.20
CA ALA A 109 -4.74 1.74 6.66
C ALA A 109 -5.03 0.26 6.33
N GLU A 110 -4.69 -0.18 5.12
CA GLU A 110 -4.83 -1.59 4.71
C GLU A 110 -4.01 -2.53 5.61
N LEU A 111 -2.76 -2.18 5.92
CA LEU A 111 -1.94 -2.98 6.84
C LEU A 111 -2.59 -3.08 8.23
N LEU A 112 -3.14 -1.99 8.75
CA LEU A 112 -3.83 -1.99 10.04
C LEU A 112 -5.07 -2.90 9.98
N SER A 113 -5.90 -2.75 8.96
CA SER A 113 -7.08 -3.59 8.73
C SER A 113 -6.72 -5.08 8.67
N LYS A 114 -5.61 -5.47 8.01
CA LYS A 114 -5.15 -6.87 8.00
C LYS A 114 -4.67 -7.35 9.37
N ARG A 115 -4.02 -6.50 10.17
CA ARG A 115 -3.61 -6.86 11.53
C ARG A 115 -4.81 -7.10 12.44
N GLU A 116 -5.79 -6.20 12.37
CA GLU A 116 -7.04 -6.32 13.11
C GLU A 116 -7.80 -7.58 12.69
N LEU A 117 -7.92 -7.84 11.39
CA LEU A 117 -8.57 -9.05 10.87
C LEU A 117 -7.89 -10.34 11.34
N LEU A 118 -6.55 -10.38 11.39
CA LEU A 118 -5.84 -11.55 11.94
C LEU A 118 -6.10 -11.70 13.44
N ALA A 119 -6.14 -10.60 14.19
CA ALA A 119 -6.44 -10.62 15.62
C ALA A 119 -7.87 -11.13 15.88
N GLU A 120 -8.87 -10.60 15.18
CA GLU A 120 -10.28 -11.04 15.23
C GLU A 120 -10.38 -12.55 14.98
N PHE A 121 -9.69 -13.07 13.96
CA PHE A 121 -9.69 -14.50 13.67
C PHE A 121 -9.04 -15.33 14.78
N THR A 122 -7.89 -14.90 15.30
CA THR A 122 -7.19 -15.65 16.37
C THR A 122 -7.89 -15.59 17.72
N CYS A 123 -8.72 -14.57 17.95
CA CYS A 123 -9.57 -14.45 19.13
C CYS A 123 -10.91 -15.19 18.98
N GLU A 124 -11.14 -15.85 17.83
CA GLU A 124 -12.40 -16.54 17.50
C GLU A 124 -13.62 -15.59 17.42
N ASP A 125 -13.39 -14.29 17.20
CA ASP A 125 -14.46 -13.28 17.04
C ASP A 125 -15.16 -13.41 15.68
N ILE A 126 -14.47 -13.96 14.68
CA ILE A 126 -14.98 -14.19 13.32
C ILE A 126 -14.74 -15.64 12.87
N THR A 127 -15.55 -16.08 11.91
CA THR A 127 -15.41 -17.42 11.31
C THR A 127 -14.24 -17.50 10.34
N ALA A 128 -13.74 -18.71 10.06
CA ALA A 128 -12.68 -18.91 9.06
C ALA A 128 -13.10 -18.49 7.65
N ASP A 129 -14.36 -18.72 7.28
CA ASP A 129 -14.90 -18.29 5.98
C ASP A 129 -14.93 -16.75 5.87
N GLU A 130 -15.37 -16.07 6.94
CA GLU A 130 -15.37 -14.61 7.00
C GLU A 130 -13.94 -14.06 6.94
N PHE A 131 -13.02 -14.64 7.71
CA PHE A 131 -11.61 -14.28 7.67
C PHE A 131 -11.05 -14.41 6.26
N VAL A 132 -11.25 -15.55 5.59
CA VAL A 132 -10.76 -15.78 4.23
C VAL A 132 -11.36 -14.79 3.25
N HIS A 133 -12.65 -14.47 3.37
CA HIS A 133 -13.32 -13.51 2.51
C HIS A 133 -12.71 -12.12 2.64
N ARG A 134 -12.64 -11.59 3.87
CA ARG A 134 -12.09 -10.25 4.16
C ARG A 134 -10.57 -10.19 3.94
N TRP A 135 -9.86 -11.30 4.10
CA TRP A 135 -8.42 -11.34 3.87
C TRP A 135 -8.10 -11.17 2.39
N GLN A 136 -8.93 -11.74 1.50
CA GLN A 136 -8.72 -11.69 0.04
C GLN A 136 -8.92 -10.30 -0.58
N THR A 137 -9.69 -9.43 0.05
CA THR A 137 -9.95 -8.08 -0.45
C THR A 137 -8.84 -7.11 -0.02
N MET A 138 -8.71 -5.97 -0.69
CA MET A 138 -7.86 -4.85 -0.24
C MET A 138 -8.73 -3.59 -0.21
N GLU A 139 -9.69 -3.56 0.71
CA GLU A 139 -10.79 -2.59 0.70
C GLU A 139 -10.31 -1.16 0.87
N GLU A 140 -9.35 -0.89 1.76
CA GLU A 140 -8.83 0.45 2.00
C GLU A 140 -8.13 1.00 0.76
N VAL A 141 -7.33 0.15 0.09
CA VAL A 141 -6.65 0.51 -1.15
C VAL A 141 -7.64 0.68 -2.31
N GLN A 142 -8.68 -0.16 -2.40
CA GLN A 142 -9.69 -0.05 -3.45
C GLN A 142 -10.57 1.21 -3.27
N GLN A 143 -10.96 1.51 -2.04
CA GLN A 143 -11.75 2.70 -1.72
C GLN A 143 -10.95 3.98 -1.99
N GLY A 144 -9.70 4.05 -1.54
CA GLY A 144 -8.88 5.24 -1.77
C GLY A 144 -8.57 5.45 -3.25
N LYS A 145 -8.29 4.40 -4.04
CA LYS A 145 -8.15 4.52 -5.49
C LYS A 145 -9.41 5.00 -6.19
N LYS A 146 -10.59 4.59 -5.70
CA LYS A 146 -11.87 5.05 -6.24
C LYS A 146 -12.07 6.53 -5.95
N GLN A 147 -11.80 6.96 -4.71
CA GLN A 147 -11.87 8.37 -4.32
C GLN A 147 -10.95 9.24 -5.20
N GLU A 148 -9.71 8.80 -5.45
CA GLU A 148 -8.79 9.52 -6.35
C GLU A 148 -9.34 9.67 -7.77
N VAL A 149 -9.96 8.61 -8.32
CA VAL A 149 -10.57 8.66 -9.67
C VAL A 149 -11.76 9.62 -9.70
N ASP A 150 -12.59 9.62 -8.65
CA ASP A 150 -13.74 10.51 -8.52
C ASP A 150 -13.29 11.98 -8.38
N ASP A 151 -12.28 12.27 -7.56
CA ASP A 151 -11.69 13.62 -7.39
C ASP A 151 -11.08 14.16 -8.70
N LEU A 152 -10.42 13.29 -9.47
CA LEU A 152 -9.90 13.64 -10.79
C LEU A 152 -11.04 13.97 -11.77
N ALA A 153 -12.12 13.17 -11.77
CA ALA A 153 -13.28 13.40 -12.62
C ALA A 153 -13.96 14.73 -12.30
N ASP A 154 -14.14 15.06 -11.02
CA ASP A 154 -14.71 16.33 -10.56
C ASP A 154 -13.84 17.53 -10.95
N MET A 155 -12.50 17.40 -10.84
CA MET A 155 -11.58 18.43 -11.29
C MET A 155 -11.72 18.68 -12.80
N PHE A 156 -11.80 17.64 -13.64
CA PHE A 156 -12.00 17.81 -15.08
C PHE A 156 -13.38 18.40 -15.43
N ALA A 157 -14.43 18.05 -14.68
CA ALA A 157 -15.76 18.63 -14.86
C ALA A 157 -15.81 20.12 -14.50
N SER A 158 -14.96 20.59 -13.57
CA SER A 158 -14.87 22.01 -13.19
C SER A 158 -14.24 22.91 -14.26
N PHE A 159 -13.59 22.34 -15.28
CA PHE A 159 -12.99 23.05 -16.41
C PHE A 159 -13.87 23.07 -17.68
N SER A 160 -15.07 22.47 -17.65
CA SER A 160 -16.05 22.47 -18.75
C SER A 160 -17.23 23.40 -18.48
#